data_AF-A0AAD6CDU8-F1
#
_entry.id   AF-A0AAD6CDU8-F1
#
_cell.length_a   1.000
_cell.length_b   1.000
_cell.length_c   1.000
_cell.angle_alpha   90.00
_cell.angle_beta   90.00
_cell.angle_gamma   90.00
#
_symmetry.space_group_name_H-M   'P 1'
#
loop_
_entity.id
_entity.type
_entity.pdbx_description
1 polymer ?
#
loop_
_entity_poly.entity_id
_entity_poly.type
_entity_poly.pdbx_seq_one_letter_code
_entity_poly.pdbx_strand_id
1 'polypeptide(L)'
;MSVESLTVASSSTWLPSVRVSLFSYGHANGPIVQQHSQARCHKNLSYNIRHLPNPPRHLRANATGLSRRLQKEFLQNDSVEAFLIKVQSELLDAVKTERDQLLCSSEQTAQQSKEVHENSDRNAHASEEATLEDPDIDVVVTICCEEGRHRSVAFVEELARRLTLFKHEDDLSRCWKLYVNVTHRDIGDLKDLEQSTGQQRRPNKAQAKSRQRERRAKGDRYGLHIEGDDGDCSS
;
A
#
# COMPACT_ATOMS: atom_id res chain seq x y z
N MET A 1 -24.43 -55.41 24.32
CA MET A 1 -24.51 -53.93 24.34
C MET A 1 -23.15 -53.43 23.90
N SER A 2 -22.92 -53.37 22.59
CA SER A 2 -21.64 -52.93 22.02
C SER A 2 -21.60 -51.41 22.03
N VAL A 3 -20.61 -50.86 22.72
CA VAL A 3 -20.35 -49.42 22.73
C VAL A 3 -19.51 -49.08 21.50
N GLU A 4 -20.13 -48.41 20.53
CA GLU A 4 -19.42 -47.87 19.37
C GLU A 4 -18.66 -46.61 19.81
N SER A 5 -17.34 -46.73 19.87
CA SER A 5 -16.42 -45.62 20.12
C SER A 5 -16.32 -44.75 18.87
N LEU A 6 -17.01 -43.60 18.87
CA LEU A 6 -16.85 -42.54 17.88
C LEU A 6 -15.42 -41.98 17.94
N THR A 7 -14.61 -42.39 16.97
CA THR A 7 -13.28 -41.83 16.70
C THR A 7 -13.50 -40.50 15.98
N VAL A 8 -13.43 -39.39 16.72
CA VAL A 8 -13.43 -38.04 16.14
C VAL A 8 -12.09 -37.88 15.42
N ALA A 9 -12.12 -37.90 14.09
CA ALA A 9 -10.96 -37.61 13.27
C ALA A 9 -10.49 -36.18 13.58
N SER A 10 -9.29 -36.05 14.13
CA SER A 10 -8.61 -34.77 14.34
C SER A 10 -8.30 -34.16 12.97
N SER A 11 -9.22 -33.37 12.44
CA SER A 11 -8.97 -32.54 11.27
C SER A 11 -7.93 -31.50 11.66
N SER A 12 -6.73 -31.62 11.11
CA SER A 12 -5.71 -30.57 11.17
C SER A 12 -6.32 -29.32 10.55
N THR A 13 -6.68 -28.34 11.38
CA THR A 13 -7.22 -27.06 10.92
C THR A 13 -6.07 -26.25 10.33
N TRP A 14 -5.85 -26.43 9.03
CA TRP A 14 -4.90 -25.63 8.29
C TRP A 14 -5.30 -24.15 8.37
N LEU A 15 -4.40 -23.31 8.90
CA LEU A 15 -4.62 -21.88 9.02
C LEU A 15 -3.98 -21.18 7.82
N PRO A 16 -4.76 -20.49 6.97
CA PRO A 16 -4.21 -19.78 5.82
C PRO A 16 -3.24 -18.69 6.28
N SER A 17 -2.18 -18.52 5.52
CA SER A 17 -1.22 -17.46 5.67
C SER A 17 -1.63 -16.24 4.84
N VAL A 18 -1.66 -15.07 5.48
CA VAL A 18 -2.05 -13.81 4.86
C VAL A 18 -0.89 -12.83 4.93
N ARG A 19 -0.46 -12.34 3.77
CA ARG A 19 0.47 -11.22 3.67
C ARG A 19 -0.27 -9.97 3.27
N VAL A 20 -0.07 -8.90 4.04
CA VAL A 20 -0.55 -7.56 3.73
C VAL A 20 0.65 -6.66 3.47
N SER A 21 0.81 -6.21 2.22
CA SER A 21 1.88 -5.30 1.84
C SER A 21 1.34 -3.88 1.69
N LEU A 22 1.77 -2.98 2.56
CA LEU A 22 1.34 -1.59 2.61
C LEU A 22 2.39 -0.69 1.98
N PHE A 23 2.00 0.05 0.94
CA PHE A 23 2.88 0.95 0.23
C PHE A 23 2.41 2.39 0.33
N SER A 24 3.31 3.30 0.69
CA SER A 24 3.06 4.74 0.56
C SER A 24 3.82 5.31 -0.62
N TYR A 25 3.17 6.17 -1.40
CA TYR A 25 3.82 6.87 -2.49
C TYR A 25 3.25 8.26 -2.80
N GLY A 26 3.91 8.99 -3.69
CA GLY A 26 3.60 10.30 -4.21
C GLY A 26 3.09 10.20 -5.63
N HIS A 27 1.91 10.78 -5.87
CA HIS A 27 1.29 10.85 -7.18
C HIS A 27 2.20 11.50 -8.22
N ALA A 28 3.01 12.49 -7.81
CA ALA A 28 3.99 13.15 -8.69
C ALA A 28 5.03 12.20 -9.30
N ASN A 29 5.29 11.06 -8.65
CA ASN A 29 6.25 10.05 -9.10
C ASN A 29 5.57 8.84 -9.78
N GLY A 30 4.27 8.94 -10.11
CA GLY A 30 3.50 7.90 -10.77
C GLY A 30 2.99 6.78 -9.84
N PRO A 31 2.14 5.86 -10.33
CA PRO A 31 1.64 4.72 -9.56
C PRO A 31 2.74 3.70 -9.24
N ILE A 32 2.49 2.81 -8.28
CA ILE A 32 3.37 1.67 -8.01
C ILE A 32 3.06 0.56 -9.00
N VAL A 33 4.06 0.13 -9.76
CA VAL A 33 3.98 -1.07 -10.60
C VAL A 33 4.39 -2.25 -9.72
N GLN A 34 3.43 -3.10 -9.38
CA GLN A 34 3.70 -4.29 -8.60
C GLN A 34 4.12 -5.44 -9.51
N GLN A 35 5.06 -6.25 -9.04
CA GLN A 35 5.42 -7.50 -9.70
C GLN A 35 4.44 -8.61 -9.29
N HIS A 36 4.26 -9.59 -10.18
CA HIS A 36 3.36 -10.71 -9.96
C HIS A 36 3.71 -11.46 -8.67
N SER A 37 2.73 -11.58 -7.77
CA SER A 37 2.82 -12.42 -6.58
C SER A 37 2.56 -13.88 -6.96
N GLN A 38 3.31 -14.81 -6.38
CA GLN A 38 3.08 -16.27 -6.51
C GLN A 38 2.01 -16.79 -5.54
N ALA A 39 1.34 -15.90 -4.79
CA ALA A 39 0.26 -16.27 -3.90
C ALA A 39 -0.92 -16.91 -4.65
N ARG A 40 -1.66 -17.80 -3.97
CA ARG A 40 -2.85 -18.45 -4.55
C ARG A 40 -3.96 -17.44 -4.85
N CYS A 41 -4.14 -16.48 -3.95
CA CYS A 41 -5.04 -15.34 -4.11
C CYS A 41 -4.26 -14.04 -4.00
N HIS A 42 -4.54 -13.09 -4.90
CA HIS A 42 -3.90 -11.79 -4.90
C HIS A 42 -4.93 -10.66 -5.07
N LYS A 43 -4.90 -9.68 -4.16
CA LYS A 43 -5.84 -8.55 -4.15
C LYS A 43 -5.11 -7.21 -4.06
N ASN A 44 -5.52 -6.27 -4.92
CA ASN A 44 -4.97 -4.91 -4.94
C ASN A 44 -6.01 -3.88 -4.49
N LEU A 45 -5.66 -3.09 -3.48
CA LEU A 45 -6.43 -1.95 -2.98
C LEU A 45 -5.61 -0.68 -3.17
N SER A 46 -6.19 0.36 -3.78
CA SER A 46 -5.45 1.60 -4.10
C SER A 46 -6.24 2.83 -3.69
N TYR A 47 -5.62 3.70 -2.90
CA TYR A 47 -6.28 4.84 -2.26
C TYR A 47 -5.54 6.16 -2.54
N ASN A 48 -6.28 7.16 -3.03
CA ASN A 48 -5.79 8.52 -3.19
C ASN A 48 -6.28 9.39 -2.02
N ILE A 49 -5.36 9.80 -1.15
CA ILE A 49 -5.68 10.57 0.06
C ILE A 49 -5.34 12.06 -0.06
N ARG A 50 -5.20 12.57 -1.29
CA ARG A 50 -4.89 14.00 -1.51
C ARG A 50 -6.00 14.94 -1.05
N HIS A 51 -7.21 14.44 -0.92
CA HIS A 51 -8.37 15.16 -0.40
C HIS A 51 -8.32 15.34 1.14
N LEU A 52 -7.51 14.56 1.86
CA LEU A 52 -7.36 14.68 3.31
C LEU A 52 -6.57 15.93 3.71
N PRO A 53 -6.81 16.49 4.92
CA PRO A 53 -6.13 17.69 5.39
C PRO A 53 -4.61 17.55 5.35
N ASN A 54 -3.94 18.65 5.00
CA ASN A 54 -2.50 18.68 4.89
C ASN A 54 -1.87 18.98 6.26
N PRO A 55 -0.85 18.24 6.71
CA PRO A 55 -0.18 18.57 7.97
C PRO A 55 0.36 20.01 8.00
N PRO A 56 0.49 20.64 9.18
CA PRO A 56 1.00 22.00 9.31
C PRO A 56 2.32 22.22 8.58
N ARG A 57 2.44 23.35 7.88
CA ARG A 57 3.60 23.65 7.01
C ARG A 57 4.95 23.54 7.73
N HIS A 58 5.01 24.00 8.98
CA HIS A 58 6.25 23.99 9.76
C HIS A 58 6.73 22.56 10.10
N LEU A 59 5.82 21.59 10.21
CA LEU A 59 6.16 20.18 10.39
C LEU A 59 6.62 19.56 9.08
N ARG A 60 5.91 19.84 7.98
CA ARG A 60 6.24 19.30 6.64
C ARG A 60 7.63 19.71 6.15
N ALA A 61 8.10 20.88 6.56
CA ALA A 61 9.41 21.40 6.14
C ALA A 61 10.57 20.52 6.61
N ASN A 62 10.47 19.93 7.81
CA ASN A 62 11.60 19.29 8.50
C ASN A 62 11.34 17.82 8.87
N ALA A 63 10.12 17.32 8.65
CA ALA A 63 9.74 15.96 9.03
C ALA A 63 9.04 15.24 7.88
N THR A 64 9.08 13.91 7.93
CA THR A 64 8.29 13.01 7.09
C THR A 64 7.14 12.42 7.91
N GLY A 65 6.29 11.62 7.26
CA GLY A 65 5.22 10.89 7.91
C GLY A 65 5.67 9.86 8.94
N LEU A 66 6.98 9.60 9.08
CA LEU A 66 7.55 8.76 10.13
C LEU A 66 7.66 9.50 11.48
N SER A 67 7.63 10.84 11.47
CA SER A 67 7.75 11.62 12.69
C SER A 67 6.49 11.51 13.54
N ARG A 68 6.64 11.08 14.79
CA ARG A 68 5.53 11.00 15.77
C ARG A 68 4.77 12.32 15.93
N ARG A 69 5.47 13.45 15.87
CA ARG A 69 4.83 14.77 15.97
C ARG A 69 3.94 15.05 14.76
N LEU A 70 4.41 14.74 13.55
CA LEU A 70 3.61 14.91 12.34
C LEU A 70 2.43 13.93 12.30
N GLN A 71 2.66 12.66 12.66
CA GLN A 71 1.62 11.64 12.78
C GLN A 71 0.51 12.11 13.73
N LYS A 72 0.86 12.52 14.95
CA LYS A 72 -0.13 12.98 15.95
C LYS A 72 -1.03 14.09 15.41
N GLU A 73 -0.44 15.13 14.82
CA GLU A 73 -1.20 16.28 14.28
C GLU A 73 -2.05 15.90 13.08
N PHE A 74 -1.55 15.02 12.21
CA PHE A 74 -2.30 14.55 11.05
C PHE A 74 -3.49 13.65 11.46
N LEU A 75 -3.24 12.70 12.37
CA LEU A 75 -4.20 11.70 12.82
C LEU A 75 -5.26 12.26 13.78
N GLN A 76 -5.02 13.43 14.40
CA GLN A 76 -6.02 14.10 15.23
C GLN A 76 -7.24 14.60 14.43
N ASN A 77 -7.17 14.61 13.09
CA ASN A 77 -8.29 15.06 12.27
C ASN A 77 -9.32 13.93 12.09
N ASP A 78 -10.57 14.18 12.46
CA ASP A 78 -11.66 13.20 12.37
C ASP A 78 -11.87 12.65 10.95
N SER A 79 -11.66 13.48 9.92
CA SER A 79 -11.75 13.04 8.53
C SER A 79 -10.66 12.02 8.15
N VAL A 80 -9.47 12.13 8.74
CA VAL A 80 -8.38 11.17 8.55
C VAL A 80 -8.69 9.88 9.30
N GLU A 81 -9.18 10.01 10.54
CA GLU A 81 -9.60 8.87 11.36
C GLU A 81 -10.72 8.05 10.71
N ALA A 82 -11.77 8.71 10.23
CA ALA A 82 -12.87 8.07 9.53
C ALA A 82 -12.39 7.35 8.25
N PHE A 83 -11.44 7.94 7.52
CA PHE A 83 -10.88 7.32 6.33
C PHE A 83 -9.97 6.12 6.68
N LEU A 84 -9.23 6.16 7.80
CA LEU A 84 -8.47 5.01 8.32
C LEU A 84 -9.38 3.84 8.65
N ILE A 85 -10.47 4.09 9.39
CA ILE A 85 -11.47 3.07 9.73
C ILE A 85 -12.04 2.45 8.46
N LYS A 86 -12.43 3.28 7.49
CA LYS A 86 -12.95 2.80 6.20
C LYS A 86 -11.98 1.87 5.48
N VAL A 87 -10.73 2.30 5.28
CA VAL A 87 -9.70 1.52 4.57
C VAL A 87 -9.41 0.22 5.32
N GLN A 88 -9.37 0.28 6.65
CA GLN A 88 -9.17 -0.90 7.48
C GLN A 88 -10.32 -1.91 7.32
N SER A 89 -11.57 -1.48 7.36
CA SER A 89 -12.73 -2.35 7.14
C SER A 89 -12.70 -2.99 5.75
N GLU A 90 -12.48 -2.19 4.70
CA GLU A 90 -12.38 -2.70 3.32
C GLU A 90 -11.27 -3.74 3.15
N LEU A 91 -10.12 -3.54 3.82
CA LEU A 91 -9.04 -4.49 3.81
C LEU A 91 -9.43 -5.81 4.48
N LEU A 92 -10.01 -5.75 5.68
CA LEU A 92 -10.43 -6.95 6.41
C LEU A 92 -11.50 -7.73 5.63
N ASP A 93 -12.45 -7.03 5.02
CA ASP A 93 -13.49 -7.65 4.20
C ASP A 93 -12.91 -8.27 2.93
N ALA A 94 -11.92 -7.64 2.31
CA ALA A 94 -11.20 -8.23 1.19
C ALA A 94 -10.51 -9.53 1.60
N VAL A 95 -9.78 -9.55 2.72
CA VAL A 95 -9.07 -10.76 3.14
C VAL A 95 -10.06 -11.88 3.52
N LYS A 96 -11.17 -11.56 4.18
CA LYS A 96 -12.24 -12.54 4.48
C LYS A 96 -12.82 -13.12 3.20
N THR A 97 -13.11 -12.27 2.22
CA THR A 97 -13.68 -12.68 0.93
C THR A 97 -12.75 -13.62 0.15
N GLU A 98 -11.45 -13.35 0.14
CA GLU A 98 -10.46 -14.24 -0.50
C GLU A 98 -10.33 -15.58 0.25
N ARG A 99 -10.38 -15.56 1.58
CA ARG A 99 -10.36 -16.78 2.39
C ARG A 99 -11.56 -17.67 2.10
N ASP A 100 -12.77 -17.11 2.08
CA ASP A 100 -13.99 -17.88 1.86
C ASP A 100 -13.98 -18.52 0.46
N GLN A 101 -13.44 -17.83 -0.54
CA GLN A 101 -13.22 -18.38 -1.89
C GLN A 101 -12.23 -19.56 -1.91
N LEU A 102 -11.13 -19.47 -1.15
CA LEU A 102 -10.17 -20.56 -1.03
C LEU A 102 -10.79 -21.81 -0.38
N LEU A 103 -11.63 -21.63 0.64
CA LEU A 103 -12.32 -22.74 1.29
C LEU A 103 -13.31 -23.43 0.34
N CYS A 104 -14.14 -22.67 -0.39
CA CYS A 104 -15.09 -23.22 -1.35
C CYS A 104 -14.41 -23.96 -2.52
N SER A 105 -13.25 -23.48 -2.98
CA SER A 105 -12.52 -24.10 -4.10
C SER A 105 -11.93 -25.46 -3.72
N SER A 106 -11.56 -25.66 -2.45
CA SER A 106 -11.00 -26.92 -1.97
C SER A 106 -12.01 -28.07 -1.98
N GLU A 107 -13.29 -27.80 -1.74
CA GLU A 107 -14.34 -28.83 -1.63
C GLU A 107 -14.73 -29.40 -3.00
N GLN A 108 -14.63 -28.61 -4.07
CA GLN A 108 -15.01 -29.05 -5.42
C GLN A 108 -14.03 -30.08 -6.02
N THR A 109 -12.74 -29.98 -5.70
CA THR A 109 -11.72 -30.92 -6.19
C THR A 109 -11.86 -32.34 -5.60
N ALA A 110 -12.40 -32.46 -4.38
CA ALA A 110 -12.57 -33.74 -3.70
C ALA A 110 -13.72 -34.60 -4.26
N GLN A 111 -14.61 -34.03 -5.09
CA GLN A 111 -15.71 -34.77 -5.72
C GLN A 111 -15.44 -35.20 -7.16
N GLN A 112 -14.33 -34.77 -7.78
CA GLN A 112 -14.00 -35.10 -9.18
C GLN A 112 -12.94 -36.19 -9.33
N SER A 113 -12.33 -36.66 -8.24
CA SER A 113 -11.29 -37.70 -8.24
C SER A 113 -11.83 -39.12 -8.03
N LYS A 114 -13.04 -39.43 -8.51
CA LYS A 114 -13.64 -40.78 -8.41
C LYS A 114 -13.78 -41.54 -9.73
N GLU A 115 -13.34 -41.00 -10.86
CA GLU A 115 -13.23 -41.78 -12.10
C GLU A 115 -11.91 -41.54 -12.84
N VAL A 116 -11.29 -42.66 -13.21
CA VAL A 116 -10.16 -42.88 -14.15
C VAL A 116 -8.72 -42.91 -13.59
N HIS A 117 -8.37 -44.13 -13.17
CA HIS A 117 -7.19 -44.97 -13.52
C HIS A 117 -5.73 -44.50 -13.37
N GLU A 118 -5.03 -45.29 -12.53
CA GLU A 118 -3.73 -45.97 -12.68
C GLU A 118 -2.60 -45.43 -13.59
N ASN A 119 -1.39 -45.52 -13.00
CA ASN A 119 -0.03 -45.45 -13.56
C ASN A 119 0.57 -44.06 -13.81
N SER A 120 1.54 -43.63 -13.00
CA SER A 120 2.94 -44.01 -13.21
C SER A 120 3.90 -43.36 -12.20
N ASP A 121 4.90 -44.16 -11.85
CA ASP A 121 6.06 -44.00 -10.98
C ASP A 121 6.93 -42.73 -11.07
N ARG A 122 7.49 -42.40 -9.89
CA ARG A 122 8.83 -41.83 -9.60
C ARG A 122 9.17 -40.43 -10.13
N ASN A 123 9.50 -39.51 -9.22
CA ASN A 123 10.90 -39.32 -8.78
C ASN A 123 10.97 -38.40 -7.55
N ALA A 124 11.74 -38.81 -6.55
CA ALA A 124 11.96 -38.08 -5.31
C ALA A 124 13.25 -37.27 -5.42
N HIS A 125 13.15 -35.95 -5.32
CA HIS A 125 14.27 -35.10 -4.92
C HIS A 125 13.75 -34.00 -4.00
N ALA A 126 13.87 -34.26 -2.71
CA ALA A 126 13.70 -33.26 -1.66
C ALA A 126 14.95 -32.37 -1.65
N SER A 127 14.77 -31.10 -2.00
CA SER A 127 15.76 -30.06 -1.75
C SER A 127 15.23 -29.22 -0.59
N GLU A 128 15.78 -29.44 0.59
CA GLU A 128 15.57 -28.64 1.79
C GLU A 128 16.33 -27.32 1.66
N GLU A 129 15.77 -26.41 0.86
CA GLU A 129 16.13 -25.00 0.90
C GLU A 129 14.97 -24.31 1.61
N ALA A 130 15.25 -23.43 2.59
CA ALA A 130 14.25 -22.77 3.40
C ALA A 130 13.37 -21.86 2.53
N THR A 131 12.39 -22.44 1.85
CA THR A 131 11.39 -21.74 1.06
C THR A 131 10.60 -20.89 2.04
N LEU A 132 10.72 -19.57 1.92
CA LEU A 132 9.68 -18.66 2.37
C LEU A 132 8.38 -19.18 1.75
N GLU A 133 7.55 -19.88 2.52
CA GLU A 133 6.29 -20.40 2.01
C GLU A 133 5.50 -19.22 1.47
N ASP A 134 5.17 -19.28 0.19
CA ASP A 134 4.34 -18.28 -0.45
C ASP A 134 3.02 -18.18 0.30
N PRO A 135 2.53 -16.96 0.59
CA PRO A 135 1.30 -16.82 1.35
C PRO A 135 0.12 -17.31 0.52
N ASP A 136 -0.88 -17.82 1.21
CA ASP A 136 -2.13 -18.24 0.57
C ASP A 136 -2.89 -17.05 0.01
N ILE A 137 -2.86 -15.93 0.75
CA ILE A 137 -3.52 -14.69 0.37
C ILE A 137 -2.51 -13.55 0.47
N ASP A 138 -2.33 -12.82 -0.63
CA ASP A 138 -1.50 -11.62 -0.69
C ASP A 138 -2.34 -10.40 -1.04
N VAL A 139 -2.50 -9.50 -0.07
CA VAL A 139 -3.25 -8.26 -0.24
C VAL A 139 -2.27 -7.10 -0.27
N VAL A 140 -2.27 -6.36 -1.37
CA VAL A 140 -1.43 -5.18 -1.51
C VAL A 140 -2.28 -3.92 -1.44
N VAL A 141 -1.89 -3.01 -0.55
CA VAL A 141 -2.52 -1.73 -0.36
C VAL A 141 -1.56 -0.63 -0.78
N THR A 142 -1.99 0.22 -1.70
CA THR A 142 -1.21 1.38 -2.11
C THR A 142 -1.91 2.67 -1.72
N ILE A 143 -1.19 3.57 -1.05
CA ILE A 143 -1.73 4.82 -0.53
C ILE A 143 -0.92 5.98 -1.09
N CYS A 144 -1.58 6.85 -1.85
CA CYS A 144 -0.93 7.95 -2.52
C CYS A 144 -1.31 9.31 -1.95
N CYS A 145 -0.31 10.15 -1.72
CA CYS A 145 -0.50 11.59 -1.54
C CYS A 145 0.22 12.36 -2.66
N GLU A 146 0.45 13.65 -2.53
CA GLU A 146 1.07 14.43 -3.62
C GLU A 146 2.55 14.05 -3.82
N GLU A 147 3.37 14.26 -2.78
CA GLU A 147 4.82 14.05 -2.81
C GLU A 147 5.27 12.71 -2.23
N GLY A 148 4.38 11.96 -1.56
CA GLY A 148 4.72 10.66 -0.98
C GLY A 148 5.50 10.70 0.34
N ARG A 149 5.68 11.87 0.95
CA ARG A 149 6.57 12.06 2.11
C ARG A 149 5.87 12.26 3.46
N HIS A 150 4.60 12.69 3.48
CA HIS A 150 3.91 13.10 4.70
C HIS A 150 2.65 12.29 4.95
N ARG A 151 1.54 12.65 4.28
CA ARG A 151 0.21 12.06 4.52
C ARG A 151 0.19 10.57 4.28
N SER A 152 0.66 10.11 3.12
CA SER A 152 0.61 8.69 2.75
C SER A 152 1.44 7.83 3.69
N VAL A 153 2.62 8.32 4.08
CA VAL A 153 3.51 7.62 5.02
C VAL A 153 2.87 7.55 6.40
N ALA A 154 2.42 8.68 6.96
CA ALA A 154 1.79 8.70 8.28
C ALA A 154 0.53 7.82 8.34
N PHE A 155 -0.24 7.81 7.26
CA PHE A 155 -1.43 6.98 7.12
C PHE A 155 -1.07 5.48 7.09
N VAL A 156 -0.10 5.08 6.27
CA VAL A 156 0.34 3.68 6.16
C VAL A 156 0.91 3.16 7.47
N GLU A 157 1.73 3.96 8.16
CA GLU A 157 2.29 3.62 9.48
C GLU A 157 1.20 3.36 10.51
N GLU A 158 0.18 4.21 10.55
CA GLU A 158 -0.94 4.06 11.48
C GLU A 158 -1.82 2.85 11.13
N LEU A 159 -2.08 2.62 9.83
CA LEU A 159 -2.79 1.44 9.38
C LEU A 159 -2.04 0.15 9.76
N ALA A 160 -0.73 0.11 9.55
CA ALA A 160 0.11 -1.02 9.95
C ALA A 160 0.02 -1.28 11.45
N ARG A 161 0.14 -0.22 12.28
CA ARG A 161 0.00 -0.30 13.72
C ARG A 161 -1.34 -0.90 14.13
N ARG A 162 -2.45 -0.46 13.52
CA ARG A 162 -3.78 -1.01 13.78
C ARG A 162 -3.86 -2.48 13.41
N LEU A 163 -3.41 -2.88 12.23
CA LEU A 163 -3.43 -4.30 11.82
C LEU A 163 -2.63 -5.20 12.76
N THR A 164 -1.51 -4.71 13.32
CA THR A 164 -0.75 -5.49 14.33
C THR A 164 -1.48 -5.64 15.66
N LEU A 165 -2.32 -4.68 16.05
CA LEU A 165 -3.12 -4.76 17.28
C LEU A 165 -4.29 -5.74 17.11
N PHE A 166 -4.93 -5.73 15.93
CA PHE A 166 -6.00 -6.69 15.62
C PHE A 166 -5.54 -8.14 15.70
N LYS A 167 -4.25 -8.41 15.45
CA LYS A 167 -3.63 -9.73 15.63
C LYS A 167 -3.79 -10.30 17.04
N HIS A 168 -3.96 -9.45 18.06
CA HIS A 168 -4.01 -9.86 19.46
C HIS A 168 -5.41 -9.84 20.08
N GLU A 169 -6.34 -9.04 19.55
CA GLU A 169 -7.57 -8.72 20.27
C GLU A 169 -8.81 -9.50 19.80
N ASP A 170 -8.88 -9.89 18.52
CA ASP A 170 -10.08 -10.53 17.95
C ASP A 170 -9.93 -12.05 17.78
N ASP A 171 -11.04 -12.77 17.98
CA ASP A 171 -11.18 -14.20 17.67
C ASP A 171 -10.84 -14.53 16.19
N LEU A 172 -10.89 -13.54 15.30
CA LEU A 172 -10.48 -13.64 13.89
C LEU A 172 -8.99 -13.99 13.73
N SER A 173 -8.14 -13.58 14.67
CA SER A 173 -6.70 -13.86 14.62
C SER A 173 -6.37 -15.33 14.88
N ARG A 174 -7.32 -16.11 15.40
CA ARG A 174 -7.19 -17.57 15.50
C ARG A 174 -7.37 -18.28 14.16
N CYS A 175 -7.86 -17.57 13.13
CA CYS A 175 -8.22 -18.17 11.87
C CYS A 175 -7.20 -18.00 10.74
N TRP A 176 -6.12 -17.25 10.95
CA TRP A 176 -5.07 -17.03 9.94
C TRP A 176 -3.76 -16.50 10.53
N LYS A 177 -2.65 -16.69 9.81
CA LYS A 177 -1.34 -16.08 10.16
C LYS A 177 -1.15 -14.79 9.37
N LEU A 178 -1.26 -13.64 10.05
CA LEU A 178 -1.08 -12.33 9.43
C LEU A 178 0.37 -11.83 9.50
N TYR A 179 0.90 -11.44 8.34
CA TYR A 179 2.17 -10.76 8.13
C TYR A 179 1.92 -9.39 7.49
N VAL A 180 2.45 -8.32 8.10
CA VAL A 180 2.29 -6.95 7.59
C VAL A 180 3.66 -6.41 7.19
N ASN A 181 3.81 -6.03 5.93
CA ASN A 181 5.01 -5.39 5.39
C ASN A 181 4.70 -3.93 5.05
N VAL A 182 5.61 -3.03 5.38
CA VAL A 182 5.46 -1.60 5.07
C VAL A 182 6.61 -1.15 4.18
N THR A 183 6.30 -0.39 3.14
CA THR A 183 7.29 0.17 2.22
C THR A 183 6.93 1.59 1.83
N HIS A 184 7.91 2.50 1.93
CA HIS A 184 7.74 3.91 1.56
C HIS A 184 8.59 4.24 0.34
N ARG A 185 7.96 4.40 -0.83
CA ARG A 185 8.72 4.60 -2.08
C ARG A 185 9.51 5.90 -2.09
N ASP A 186 8.92 6.97 -1.56
CA ASP A 186 9.46 8.34 -1.70
C ASP A 186 10.13 8.85 -0.40
N ILE A 187 10.38 7.96 0.56
CA ILE A 187 11.25 8.21 1.71
C ILE A 187 12.56 7.49 1.42
N GLY A 188 13.64 8.24 1.21
CA GLY A 188 14.97 7.68 1.03
C GLY A 188 15.41 6.87 2.25
N ASP A 189 16.35 5.94 2.04
CA ASP A 189 16.92 5.15 3.12
C ASP A 189 17.50 6.07 4.21
N LEU A 190 17.14 5.78 5.47
CA LEU A 190 17.50 6.58 6.64
C LEU A 190 19.01 6.81 6.79
N LYS A 191 19.84 6.01 6.10
CA LYS A 191 21.31 6.11 6.07
C LYS A 191 21.82 7.42 5.48
N ASP A 192 21.04 8.10 4.64
CA ASP A 192 21.44 9.40 4.08
C ASP A 192 21.08 10.59 5.01
N LEU A 193 20.32 10.37 6.08
CA LEU A 193 19.82 11.45 6.94
C LEU A 193 20.87 11.90 7.97
N GLU A 194 21.71 10.99 8.47
CA GLU A 194 22.75 11.32 9.46
C GLU A 194 23.86 12.22 8.90
N GLN A 195 24.02 12.33 7.57
CA GLN A 195 24.98 13.26 6.98
C GLN A 195 24.43 14.69 6.76
N SER A 196 23.14 14.93 7.00
CA SER A 196 22.49 16.21 6.67
C SER A 196 22.08 17.07 7.89
N THR A 197 22.21 16.55 9.12
CA THR A 197 21.89 17.27 10.36
C THR A 197 22.89 18.36 10.75
N GLY A 198 23.98 18.56 9.99
CA GLY A 198 25.03 19.53 10.31
C GLY A 198 24.97 20.90 9.62
N GLN A 199 24.17 21.10 8.56
CA GLN A 199 24.17 22.39 7.86
C GLN A 199 22.78 22.76 7.37
N GLN A 200 22.18 23.77 8.02
CA GLN A 200 21.16 24.61 7.39
C GLN A 200 21.76 25.28 6.14
N ARG A 201 21.76 24.56 5.01
CA ARG A 201 21.99 25.16 3.70
C ARG A 201 20.81 26.06 3.40
N ARG A 202 20.98 27.34 3.77
CA ARG A 202 20.16 28.44 3.26
C ARG A 202 20.04 28.25 1.74
N PRO A 203 18.83 28.23 1.16
CA PRO A 203 18.67 28.11 -0.28
C PRO A 203 19.46 29.22 -0.95
N ASN A 204 20.42 28.83 -1.78
CA ASN A 204 21.36 29.74 -2.40
C ASN A 204 20.57 30.79 -3.21
N LYS A 205 20.70 32.07 -2.84
CA LYS A 205 19.96 33.23 -3.39
C LYS A 205 20.01 33.30 -4.94
N ALA A 206 20.99 32.63 -5.55
CA ALA A 206 21.14 32.46 -6.99
C ALA A 206 20.04 31.59 -7.64
N GLN A 207 19.62 30.47 -7.02
CA GLN A 207 18.63 29.57 -7.61
C GLN A 207 17.21 30.16 -7.61
N ALA A 208 16.86 30.93 -6.57
CA ALA A 208 15.58 31.64 -6.52
C ALA A 208 15.47 32.72 -7.61
N LYS A 209 16.56 33.45 -7.88
CA LYS A 209 16.62 34.43 -8.98
C LYS A 209 16.53 33.77 -10.36
N SER A 210 17.12 32.59 -10.55
CA SER A 210 17.02 31.84 -11.82
C SER A 210 15.58 31.44 -12.14
N ARG A 211 14.86 30.87 -11.15
CA ARG A 211 13.46 30.46 -11.34
C ARG A 211 12.51 31.65 -11.57
N GLN A 212 12.80 32.82 -10.99
CA GLN A 212 12.01 34.04 -11.25
C GLN A 212 12.30 34.64 -12.64
N ARG A 213 13.55 34.59 -13.12
CA ARG A 213 13.91 35.07 -14.46
C ARG A 213 13.28 34.20 -15.55
N GLU A 214 13.22 32.89 -15.34
CA GLU A 214 12.57 31.96 -16.26
C GLU A 214 11.05 32.22 -16.38
N ARG A 215 10.37 32.55 -15.27
CA ARG A 215 8.94 32.90 -15.28
C ARG A 215 8.66 34.20 -16.05
N ARG A 216 9.56 35.19 -16.00
CA ARG A 216 9.44 36.43 -16.79
C ARG A 216 9.69 36.17 -18.28
N ALA A 217 10.66 35.33 -18.62
CA ALA A 217 10.96 35.00 -20.02
C ALA A 217 9.85 34.21 -20.73
N LYS A 218 9.05 33.43 -19.99
CA LYS A 218 7.90 32.69 -20.56
C LYS A 218 6.62 33.54 -20.71
N GLY A 219 6.50 34.65 -19.98
CA GLY A 219 5.34 35.55 -20.08
C GLY A 219 5.35 36.44 -21.32
N ASP A 220 6.52 36.78 -21.85
CA ASP A 220 6.68 37.71 -22.98
C ASP A 220 6.32 37.14 -24.35
N ARG A 221 6.02 35.83 -24.45
CA ARG A 221 5.84 35.17 -25.76
C ARG A 221 4.42 35.27 -26.34
N TYR A 222 3.47 35.85 -25.62
CA TYR A 222 2.06 35.95 -26.05
C TYR A 222 1.57 37.38 -26.31
N GLY A 223 2.44 38.40 -26.29
CA GLY A 223 2.04 39.81 -26.37
C GLY A 223 2.29 40.55 -27.70
N LEU A 224 2.85 39.90 -28.72
CA LEU A 224 3.29 40.57 -29.96
C LEU A 224 2.66 39.93 -31.20
N HIS A 225 1.33 40.02 -31.34
CA HIS A 225 0.68 39.87 -32.65
C HIS A 225 -0.72 40.51 -32.66
N ILE A 226 -0.79 41.85 -32.63
CA ILE A 226 -1.95 42.61 -33.12
C ILE A 226 -1.42 43.85 -33.85
N GLU A 227 -1.10 43.66 -35.13
CA GLU A 227 -1.11 44.65 -36.21
C GLU A 227 -1.59 43.80 -37.41
N GLY A 228 -2.53 44.16 -38.27
CA GLY A 228 -3.40 45.31 -38.52
C GLY A 228 -4.08 44.97 -39.85
N ASP A 229 -5.35 45.33 -40.06
CA ASP A 229 -5.89 45.36 -41.42
C ASP A 229 -7.01 46.40 -41.50
N ASP A 230 -6.67 47.53 -42.10
CA ASP A 230 -7.54 48.64 -42.45
C ASP A 230 -8.25 48.29 -43.78
N GLY A 231 -9.57 48.12 -43.73
CA GLY A 231 -10.42 47.87 -44.90
C GLY A 231 -11.35 49.02 -45.20
N ASP A 232 -10.84 50.00 -45.96
CA ASP A 232 -11.55 51.10 -46.63
C ASP A 232 -12.60 50.55 -47.62
N CYS A 233 -13.83 51.07 -47.60
CA CYS A 233 -14.78 50.94 -48.69
C CYS A 233 -15.76 52.12 -48.71
N SER A 234 -15.40 53.10 -49.52
CA SER A 234 -16.28 54.13 -50.06
C SER A 234 -17.19 53.53 -51.15
N SER A 235 -18.51 53.79 -51.07
CA SER A 235 -19.43 54.15 -52.17
C SER A 235 -20.84 54.37 -51.64
#